data_AF-A0A966AY20-F1
#
_entry.id   AF-A0A966AY20-F1
#
_cell.length_a   1.000
_cell.length_b   1.000
_cell.length_c   1.000
_cell.angle_alpha   90.00
_cell.angle_beta   90.00
_cell.angle_gamma   90.00
#
_symmetry.space_group_name_H-M   'P 1'
#
loop_
_entity.id
_entity.type
_entity.pdbx_description
1 polymer ?
#
loop_
_entity_poly.entity_id
_entity_poly.type
_entity_poly.pdbx_seq_one_letter_code
_entity_poly.pdbx_strand_id
1 'polypeptide(L)'
;MLRIAQALDTQLHEAMQRAFPEVEALLDPQLAPASKPEFGDFQANCALPLAKPLKQAPRQIAGAIVEALQADPAFTDLCLEPQIAGPGFINLTIRPKCLAAEVSARLGDPRLGVPEVQNEAAVVVDFSSPNIAKEMHVGHLRSTIIGDSLARVLEFRGHRVLRLNHVGDWGTQFGMLITHLKQVAPETLNTADAVDLGDLVAFYREAKKRFDDDEAFQTTSREEVVKLQGGDPVSLKAWGLLCDQSRREFQKIYDRLDIRLSERGESFYNPYLASVLSGLKEADLLVTDDGAECVFLEGVNGKDGKPLPVIVRKSDGGFNYATTDLAAIRYRFAQKPDG
;
A
#
# COMPACT_ATOMS: atom_id res chain seq x y z
N MET A 1 5.84 -3.48 26.48
CA MET A 1 6.68 -4.25 25.52
C MET A 1 7.48 -3.35 24.57
N LEU A 2 6.87 -2.55 23.68
CA LEU A 2 7.62 -1.62 22.81
C LEU A 2 8.55 -0.67 23.60
N ARG A 3 8.05 -0.10 24.70
CA ARG A 3 8.85 0.77 25.59
C ARG A 3 10.00 0.01 26.28
N ILE A 4 9.78 -1.25 26.68
CA ILE A 4 10.83 -2.07 27.30
C ILE A 4 11.93 -2.38 26.28
N ALA A 5 11.57 -2.83 25.08
CA ALA A 5 12.54 -3.14 24.04
C ALA A 5 13.36 -1.90 23.64
N GLN A 6 12.70 -0.74 23.47
CA GLN A 6 13.38 0.54 23.17
C GLN A 6 14.29 0.99 24.31
N ALA A 7 13.83 0.88 25.57
CA ALA A 7 14.66 1.21 26.72
C ALA A 7 15.88 0.28 26.81
N LEU A 8 15.71 -1.03 26.60
CA LEU A 8 16.82 -1.97 26.56
C LEU A 8 17.81 -1.69 25.44
N ASP A 9 17.31 -1.40 24.25
CA ASP A 9 18.14 -1.08 23.09
C ASP A 9 18.99 0.17 23.36
N THR A 10 18.37 1.20 23.95
CA THR A 10 19.07 2.43 24.38
C THR A 10 20.15 2.12 25.42
N GLN A 11 19.81 1.36 26.46
CA GLN A 11 20.75 0.99 27.53
C GLN A 11 21.92 0.13 27.01
N LEU A 12 21.65 -0.78 26.07
CA LEU A 12 22.70 -1.55 25.40
C LEU A 12 23.62 -0.67 24.58
N HIS A 13 23.05 0.25 23.80
CA HIS A 13 23.83 1.17 22.99
C HIS A 13 24.75 2.04 23.86
N GLU A 14 24.21 2.62 24.95
CA GLU A 14 24.97 3.43 25.91
C GLU A 14 26.05 2.61 26.63
N ALA A 15 25.78 1.35 26.99
CA ALA A 15 26.76 0.45 27.60
C ALA A 15 27.89 0.08 26.62
N MET A 16 27.54 -0.19 25.36
CA MET A 16 28.51 -0.43 24.29
C MET A 16 29.40 0.79 24.05
N GLN A 17 28.82 2.00 24.02
CA GLN A 17 29.57 3.25 23.84
C GLN A 17 30.51 3.54 25.01
N ARG A 18 30.10 3.23 26.25
CA ARG A 18 30.97 3.32 27.44
C ARG A 18 32.11 2.31 27.41
N ALA A 19 31.83 1.08 26.98
CA ALA A 19 32.82 0.01 26.94
C ALA A 19 33.84 0.19 25.81
N PHE A 20 33.41 0.69 24.64
CA PHE A 20 34.21 0.75 23.41
C PHE A 20 33.97 2.06 22.61
N PRO A 21 34.32 3.23 23.17
CA PRO A 21 34.12 4.52 22.50
C PRO A 21 34.89 4.65 21.17
N GLU A 22 35.96 3.87 20.98
CA GLU A 22 36.81 3.89 19.78
C GLU A 22 36.15 3.30 18.52
N VAL A 23 35.02 2.61 18.64
CA VAL A 23 34.28 1.98 17.51
C VAL A 23 32.83 2.44 17.42
N GLU A 24 32.53 3.67 17.87
CA GLU A 24 31.18 4.26 17.92
C GLU A 24 30.34 4.04 16.64
N ALA A 25 30.93 4.27 15.46
CA ALA A 25 30.24 4.11 14.18
C ALA A 25 29.82 2.66 13.83
N LEU A 26 30.30 1.67 14.58
CA LEU A 26 30.03 0.24 14.39
C LEU A 26 29.12 -0.35 15.46
N LEU A 27 28.67 0.46 16.43
CA LEU A 27 27.88 -0.01 17.56
C LEU A 27 26.43 -0.29 17.14
N ASP A 28 26.09 -1.57 17.12
CA ASP A 28 24.73 -2.08 16.89
C ASP A 28 24.41 -3.10 18.00
N PRO A 29 23.45 -2.81 18.91
CA PRO A 29 23.04 -3.73 19.96
C PRO A 29 22.59 -5.11 19.49
N GLN A 30 22.07 -5.22 18.26
CA GLN A 30 21.48 -6.45 17.72
C GLN A 30 20.53 -7.13 18.70
N LEU A 31 19.67 -6.34 19.34
CA LEU A 31 18.70 -6.79 20.32
C LEU A 31 17.55 -7.54 19.62
N ALA A 32 17.26 -8.76 20.06
CA ALA A 32 16.14 -9.54 19.56
C ALA A 32 15.40 -10.23 20.72
N PRO A 33 14.10 -10.54 20.58
CA PRO A 33 13.41 -11.44 21.49
C PRO A 33 14.14 -12.78 21.56
N ALA A 34 14.28 -13.33 22.77
CA ALA A 34 14.89 -14.63 22.96
C ALA A 34 14.09 -15.72 22.26
N SER A 35 14.77 -16.63 21.57
CA SER A 35 14.12 -17.74 20.87
C SER A 35 13.63 -18.85 21.80
N LYS A 36 14.15 -18.91 23.03
CA LYS A 36 13.80 -19.91 24.03
C LYS A 36 13.82 -19.32 25.45
N PRO A 37 12.99 -19.83 26.38
CA PRO A 37 12.93 -19.33 27.76
C PRO A 37 14.25 -19.39 28.53
N GLU A 38 15.11 -20.37 28.28
CA GLU A 38 16.41 -20.48 28.96
C GLU A 38 17.40 -19.35 28.60
N PHE A 39 17.11 -18.57 27.55
CA PHE A 39 17.91 -17.40 27.15
C PHE A 39 17.37 -16.08 27.71
N GLY A 40 16.36 -16.12 28.58
CA GLY A 40 15.69 -14.93 29.11
C GLY A 40 14.59 -14.43 28.17
N ASP A 41 14.31 -13.12 28.23
CA ASP A 41 13.28 -12.47 27.42
C ASP A 41 13.86 -11.90 26.11
N PHE A 42 15.10 -11.41 26.16
CA PHE A 42 15.82 -10.83 25.04
C PHE A 42 17.27 -11.33 24.98
N GLN A 43 17.86 -11.26 23.80
CA GLN A 43 19.27 -11.55 23.58
C GLN A 43 19.91 -10.43 22.73
N ALA A 44 21.10 -9.99 23.13
CA ALA A 44 21.91 -9.07 22.36
C ALA A 44 23.11 -9.82 21.73
N ASN A 45 23.30 -9.62 20.42
CA ASN A 45 24.29 -10.34 19.60
C ASN A 45 25.48 -9.46 19.18
N CYS A 46 25.57 -8.26 19.77
CA CYS A 46 26.52 -7.21 19.42
C CYS A 46 28.01 -7.55 19.59
N ALA A 47 28.37 -8.52 20.43
CA ALA A 47 29.78 -8.81 20.73
C ALA A 47 30.53 -9.50 19.57
N LEU A 48 29.86 -10.31 18.75
CA LEU A 48 30.50 -11.09 17.68
C LEU A 48 31.01 -10.20 16.53
N PRO A 49 30.21 -9.25 15.98
CA PRO A 49 30.68 -8.34 14.94
C PRO A 49 31.87 -7.48 15.37
N LEU A 50 31.97 -7.14 16.66
CA LEU A 50 33.01 -6.28 17.22
C LEU A 50 34.36 -6.97 17.44
N ALA A 51 34.43 -8.31 17.38
CA ALA A 51 35.65 -9.06 17.63
C ALA A 51 36.80 -8.70 16.67
N LYS A 52 36.50 -8.51 15.38
CA LYS A 52 37.51 -8.15 14.37
C LYS A 52 37.97 -6.70 14.49
N PRO A 53 37.08 -5.69 14.61
CA PRO A 53 37.47 -4.30 14.87
C PRO A 53 38.31 -4.13 16.15
N LEU A 54 37.89 -4.74 17.26
CA LEU A 54 38.53 -4.56 18.58
C LEU A 54 39.73 -5.49 18.81
N LYS A 55 39.90 -6.52 17.97
CA LYS A 55 40.91 -7.59 18.13
C LYS A 55 40.83 -8.27 19.51
N GLN A 56 39.62 -8.39 20.04
CA GLN A 56 39.33 -9.04 21.32
C GLN A 56 38.41 -10.25 21.11
N ALA A 57 38.45 -11.21 22.04
CA ALA A 57 37.53 -12.34 21.98
C ALA A 57 36.09 -11.86 22.24
N PRO A 58 35.06 -12.33 21.49
CA PRO A 58 33.69 -11.84 21.67
C PRO A 58 33.16 -12.01 23.10
N ARG A 59 33.61 -13.04 23.83
CA ARG A 59 33.25 -13.23 25.24
C ARG A 59 33.84 -12.16 26.17
N GLN A 60 35.03 -11.64 25.87
CA GLN A 60 35.63 -10.51 26.61
C GLN A 60 34.86 -9.22 26.32
N ILE A 61 34.50 -9.00 25.05
CA ILE A 61 33.68 -7.87 24.61
C ILE A 61 32.32 -7.89 25.32
N ALA A 62 31.64 -9.04 25.32
CA ALA A 62 30.38 -9.22 26.03
C ALA A 62 30.53 -8.96 27.54
N GLY A 63 31.65 -9.38 28.13
CA GLY A 63 31.99 -9.10 29.53
C GLY A 63 32.04 -7.61 29.85
N ALA A 64 32.76 -6.83 29.05
CA ALA A 64 32.86 -5.38 29.23
C ALA A 64 31.50 -4.67 29.05
N ILE A 65 30.67 -5.12 28.10
CA ILE A 65 29.31 -4.58 27.91
C ILE A 65 28.43 -4.90 29.13
N VAL A 66 28.48 -6.14 29.64
CA VAL A 66 27.72 -6.54 30.83
C VAL A 66 28.15 -5.76 32.06
N GLU A 67 29.45 -5.53 32.26
CA GLU A 67 29.97 -4.70 33.35
C GLU A 67 29.45 -3.25 33.24
N ALA A 68 29.48 -2.66 32.04
CA ALA A 68 28.94 -1.32 31.80
C ALA A 68 27.42 -1.24 32.04
N LEU A 69 26.66 -2.27 31.65
CA LEU A 69 25.23 -2.38 31.93
C LEU A 69 24.96 -2.48 33.44
N GLN A 70 25.70 -3.32 34.15
CA GLN A 70 25.54 -3.53 35.59
C GLN A 70 25.92 -2.30 36.43
N ALA A 71 26.82 -1.46 35.92
CA ALA A 71 27.15 -0.18 36.53
C ALA A 71 26.03 0.88 36.38
N ASP A 72 25.01 0.62 35.55
CA ASP A 72 23.92 1.56 35.28
C ASP A 72 22.67 1.26 36.13
N PRO A 73 22.26 2.18 37.02
CA PRO A 73 21.02 2.04 37.78
C PRO A 73 19.78 1.85 36.90
N ALA A 74 19.70 2.52 35.74
CA ALA A 74 18.54 2.43 34.86
C ALA A 74 18.38 1.02 34.28
N PHE A 75 19.49 0.38 33.91
CA PHE A 75 19.50 -1.01 33.47
C PHE A 75 19.18 -1.98 34.61
N THR A 76 19.85 -1.83 35.76
CA THR A 76 19.69 -2.76 36.89
C THR A 76 18.29 -2.70 37.51
N ASP A 77 17.56 -1.60 37.35
CA ASP A 77 16.14 -1.51 37.71
C ASP A 77 15.20 -2.22 36.73
N LEU A 78 15.61 -2.34 35.46
CA LEU A 78 14.83 -2.94 34.38
C LEU A 78 15.03 -4.46 34.28
N CYS A 79 16.28 -4.93 34.39
CA CYS A 79 16.69 -6.31 34.16
C CYS A 79 17.26 -6.99 35.40
N LEU A 80 17.15 -8.33 35.42
CA LEU A 80 18.01 -9.18 36.22
C LEU A 80 19.44 -9.15 35.68
N GLU A 81 20.35 -9.77 36.42
CA GLU A 81 21.75 -9.86 36.01
C GLU A 81 21.90 -10.50 34.61
N PRO A 82 22.58 -9.84 33.66
CA PRO A 82 22.80 -10.41 32.33
C PRO A 82 23.63 -11.69 32.39
N GLN A 83 23.35 -12.64 31.50
CA GLN A 83 24.12 -13.87 31.39
C GLN A 83 24.83 -13.96 30.04
N ILE A 84 26.14 -14.24 30.07
CA ILE A 84 26.90 -14.44 28.84
C ILE A 84 26.84 -15.92 28.43
N ALA A 85 26.26 -16.19 27.26
CA ALA A 85 26.13 -17.53 26.71
C ALA A 85 27.02 -17.73 25.46
N GLY A 86 27.50 -18.97 25.30
CA GLY A 86 28.27 -19.39 24.13
C GLY A 86 29.48 -18.49 23.81
N PRO A 87 29.65 -18.03 22.55
CA PRO A 87 30.81 -17.24 22.13
C PRO A 87 30.78 -15.79 22.61
N GLY A 88 29.64 -15.26 23.06
CA GLY A 88 29.48 -13.85 23.43
C GLY A 88 28.05 -13.32 23.34
N PHE A 89 27.04 -14.19 23.40
CA PHE A 89 25.63 -13.76 23.45
C PHE A 89 25.31 -13.21 24.83
N ILE A 90 24.58 -12.10 24.91
CA ILE A 90 24.15 -11.51 26.18
C ILE A 90 22.66 -11.76 26.36
N ASN A 91 22.32 -12.66 27.27
CA ASN A 91 20.95 -13.01 27.62
C ASN A 91 20.42 -12.03 28.68
N LEU A 92 19.22 -11.50 28.44
CA LEU A 92 18.60 -10.44 29.23
C LEU A 92 17.22 -10.90 29.72
N THR A 93 16.98 -10.81 31.02
CA THR A 93 15.69 -11.15 31.63
C THR A 93 15.13 -9.91 32.32
N ILE A 94 13.92 -9.50 31.93
CA ILE A 94 13.21 -8.36 32.53
C ILE A 94 12.81 -8.71 33.95
N ARG A 95 12.91 -7.76 34.87
CA ARG A 95 12.44 -8.00 36.24
C ARG A 95 10.92 -8.20 36.27
N PRO A 96 10.40 -9.18 37.04
CA PRO A 96 8.96 -9.39 37.17
C PRO A 96 8.19 -8.14 37.62
N LYS A 97 8.78 -7.30 38.48
CA LYS A 97 8.18 -6.02 38.92
C LYS A 97 7.88 -5.09 37.73
N CYS A 98 8.75 -5.05 36.73
CA CYS A 98 8.61 -4.19 35.56
C CYS A 98 7.50 -4.72 34.63
N LEU A 99 7.45 -6.04 34.41
CA LEU A 99 6.37 -6.66 33.64
C LEU A 99 5.01 -6.46 34.31
N ALA A 100 4.93 -6.66 35.63
CA ALA A 100 3.71 -6.44 36.40
C ALA A 100 3.22 -4.98 36.35
N ALA A 101 4.15 -4.02 36.47
CA ALA A 101 3.84 -2.60 36.33
C ALA A 101 3.33 -2.26 34.92
N GLU A 102 3.96 -2.82 33.89
CA GLU A 102 3.59 -2.63 32.49
C GLU A 102 2.23 -3.23 32.13
N VAL A 103 1.86 -4.39 32.71
CA VAL A 103 0.51 -4.95 32.57
C VAL A 103 -0.50 -4.08 33.30
N SER A 104 -0.19 -3.70 34.55
CA SER A 104 -1.09 -2.88 35.38
C SER A 104 -1.37 -1.51 34.76
N ALA A 105 -0.36 -0.86 34.19
CA ALA A 105 -0.48 0.45 33.54
C ALA A 105 -1.31 0.42 32.25
N ARG A 106 -1.50 -0.75 31.64
CA ARG A 106 -2.30 -0.94 30.42
C ARG A 106 -3.69 -1.46 30.71
N LEU A 107 -3.94 -1.91 31.94
CA LEU A 107 -5.23 -2.42 32.32
C LEU A 107 -6.25 -1.27 32.31
N GLY A 108 -7.29 -1.40 31.48
CA GLY A 108 -8.29 -0.35 31.29
C GLY A 108 -7.93 0.71 30.24
N ASP A 109 -6.71 0.69 29.68
CA ASP A 109 -6.39 1.50 28.51
C ASP A 109 -6.95 0.81 27.25
N PRO A 110 -7.90 1.42 26.51
CA PRO A 110 -8.46 0.81 25.29
C PRO A 110 -7.42 0.56 24.19
N ARG A 111 -6.27 1.22 24.26
CA ARG A 111 -5.15 1.07 23.32
C ARG A 111 -4.05 0.15 23.84
N LEU A 112 -4.21 -0.41 25.05
CA LEU A 112 -3.22 -1.28 25.70
C LEU A 112 -1.81 -0.66 25.71
N GLY A 113 -1.71 0.65 25.96
CA GLY A 113 -0.47 1.40 26.02
C GLY A 113 0.27 1.54 24.68
N VAL A 114 -0.39 1.27 23.54
CA VAL A 114 0.15 1.59 22.21
C VAL A 114 0.05 3.10 22.01
N PRO A 115 1.20 3.82 21.99
CA PRO A 115 1.19 5.28 21.85
C PRO A 115 0.58 5.65 20.50
N GLU A 116 0.06 6.87 20.35
CA GLU A 116 -0.29 7.41 19.03
C GLU A 116 0.94 7.92 18.30
N VAL A 117 0.85 8.14 17.00
CA VAL A 117 1.92 8.79 16.24
C VAL A 117 1.98 10.26 16.62
N GLN A 118 3.19 10.81 16.72
CA GLN A 118 3.38 12.23 17.01
C GLN A 118 3.28 13.10 15.76
N ASN A 119 3.39 12.50 14.57
CA ASN A 119 3.27 13.19 13.28
C ASN A 119 2.04 12.65 12.55
N GLU A 120 1.03 13.50 12.39
CA GLU A 120 -0.27 13.19 11.77
C GLU A 120 -0.22 13.17 10.23
N ALA A 121 0.90 12.72 9.66
CA ALA A 121 1.01 12.58 8.21
C ALA A 121 -0.17 11.73 7.69
N ALA A 122 -0.94 12.31 6.79
CA ALA A 122 -2.06 11.63 6.16
C ALA A 122 -1.53 10.50 5.29
N VAL A 123 -2.18 9.33 5.38
CA VAL A 123 -1.78 8.14 4.64
C VAL A 123 -2.88 7.75 3.68
N VAL A 124 -2.54 7.52 2.42
CA VAL A 124 -3.45 6.94 1.44
C VAL A 124 -3.14 5.45 1.34
N VAL A 125 -4.15 4.60 1.50
CA VAL A 125 -4.06 3.17 1.24
C VAL A 125 -4.97 2.86 0.07
N ASP A 126 -4.38 2.53 -1.08
CA ASP A 126 -5.10 2.13 -2.30
C ASP A 126 -5.18 0.61 -2.37
N PHE A 127 -6.39 0.07 -2.36
CA PHE A 127 -6.61 -1.37 -2.31
C PHE A 127 -7.99 -1.78 -2.85
N SER A 128 -8.17 -3.09 -2.98
CA SER A 128 -9.32 -3.74 -3.64
C SER A 128 -9.33 -3.57 -5.16
N SER A 129 -9.63 -2.37 -5.64
CA SER A 129 -9.54 -1.92 -7.04
C SER A 129 -10.06 -2.92 -8.09
N PRO A 130 -11.30 -3.45 -7.96
CA PRO A 130 -11.89 -4.31 -8.97
C PRO A 130 -12.20 -3.53 -10.27
N ASN A 131 -12.31 -4.27 -11.37
CA ASN A 131 -12.77 -3.73 -12.64
C ASN A 131 -14.30 -3.79 -12.71
N ILE A 132 -14.95 -2.68 -13.08
CA ILE A 132 -16.39 -2.62 -13.30
C ILE A 132 -16.79 -3.60 -14.41
N ALA A 133 -17.99 -4.20 -14.27
CA ALA A 133 -18.55 -5.20 -15.19
C ALA A 133 -17.69 -6.47 -15.35
N LYS A 134 -16.78 -6.76 -14.43
CA LYS A 134 -16.05 -8.03 -14.32
C LYS A 134 -16.23 -8.63 -12.92
N GLU A 135 -16.10 -9.95 -12.81
CA GLU A 135 -16.12 -10.63 -11.51
C GLU A 135 -14.93 -10.21 -10.63
N MET A 136 -15.22 -9.94 -9.36
CA MET A 136 -14.17 -9.79 -8.36
C MET A 136 -13.55 -11.16 -8.05
N HIS A 137 -12.38 -11.44 -8.63
CA HIS A 137 -11.65 -12.67 -8.38
C HIS A 137 -10.74 -12.63 -7.13
N VAL A 138 -10.17 -13.78 -6.75
CA VAL A 138 -9.30 -13.97 -5.56
C VAL A 138 -8.12 -12.97 -5.47
N GLY A 139 -7.58 -12.54 -6.62
CA GLY A 139 -6.55 -11.49 -6.65
C GLY A 139 -7.00 -10.17 -5.98
N HIS A 140 -8.23 -9.71 -6.24
CA HIS A 140 -8.78 -8.53 -5.61
C HIS A 140 -9.08 -8.77 -4.13
N LEU A 141 -9.51 -9.99 -3.75
CA LEU A 141 -9.76 -10.34 -2.36
C LEU A 141 -8.50 -10.24 -1.50
N ARG A 142 -7.36 -10.72 -2.01
CA ARG A 142 -6.06 -10.58 -1.34
C ARG A 142 -5.71 -9.11 -1.09
N SER A 143 -5.81 -8.27 -2.12
CA SER A 143 -5.60 -6.82 -1.99
C SER A 143 -6.57 -6.20 -0.97
N THR A 144 -7.84 -6.60 -1.02
CA THR A 144 -8.90 -6.12 -0.13
C THR A 144 -8.56 -6.35 1.35
N ILE A 145 -8.19 -7.57 1.71
CA ILE A 145 -7.90 -7.95 3.10
C ILE A 145 -6.60 -7.31 3.59
N ILE A 146 -5.53 -7.34 2.79
CA ILE A 146 -4.23 -6.79 3.19
C ILE A 146 -4.33 -5.27 3.35
N GLY A 147 -4.95 -4.58 2.38
CA GLY A 147 -5.10 -3.12 2.42
C GLY A 147 -5.93 -2.66 3.60
N ASP A 148 -7.06 -3.31 3.87
CA ASP A 148 -7.91 -2.94 5.02
C ASP A 148 -7.21 -3.22 6.36
N SER A 149 -6.48 -4.33 6.48
CA SER A 149 -5.67 -4.63 7.67
C SER A 149 -4.61 -3.55 7.92
N LEU A 150 -3.88 -3.13 6.87
CA LEU A 150 -2.90 -2.06 6.96
C LEU A 150 -3.57 -0.73 7.35
N ALA A 151 -4.69 -0.38 6.74
CA ALA A 151 -5.45 0.83 7.07
C ALA A 151 -5.87 0.84 8.55
N ARG A 152 -6.41 -0.27 9.06
CA ARG A 152 -6.80 -0.42 10.48
C ARG A 152 -5.61 -0.28 11.42
N VAL A 153 -4.46 -0.87 11.10
CA VAL A 153 -3.24 -0.74 11.92
C VAL A 153 -2.76 0.72 11.94
N LEU A 154 -2.75 1.40 10.79
CA LEU A 154 -2.36 2.81 10.69
C LEU A 154 -3.32 3.75 11.43
N GLU A 155 -4.63 3.53 11.30
CA GLU A 155 -5.67 4.26 12.05
C GLU A 155 -5.55 4.00 13.55
N PHE A 156 -5.34 2.75 13.96
CA PHE A 156 -5.10 2.43 15.36
C PHE A 156 -3.84 3.12 15.87
N ARG A 157 -2.80 3.28 15.04
CA ARG A 157 -1.62 4.09 15.37
C ARG A 157 -1.90 5.59 15.43
N GLY A 158 -3.05 6.08 14.99
CA GLY A 158 -3.45 7.49 15.05
C GLY A 158 -3.25 8.26 13.74
N HIS A 159 -2.93 7.60 12.62
CA HIS A 159 -2.86 8.28 11.32
C HIS A 159 -4.24 8.62 10.78
N ARG A 160 -4.35 9.75 10.07
CA ARG A 160 -5.49 10.02 9.19
C ARG A 160 -5.35 9.19 7.92
N VAL A 161 -6.11 8.11 7.81
CA VAL A 161 -6.05 7.20 6.65
C VAL A 161 -7.19 7.48 5.67
N LEU A 162 -6.83 7.68 4.40
CA LEU A 162 -7.77 7.66 3.28
C LEU A 162 -7.68 6.31 2.58
N ARG A 163 -8.73 5.50 2.77
CA ARG A 163 -8.92 4.19 2.15
C ARG A 163 -9.49 4.37 0.75
N LEU A 164 -8.68 4.23 -0.28
CA LEU A 164 -9.09 4.43 -1.67
C LEU A 164 -9.33 3.10 -2.38
N ASN A 165 -10.43 3.06 -3.15
CA ASN A 165 -10.74 2.00 -4.07
C ASN A 165 -10.61 2.54 -5.50
N HIS A 166 -9.50 2.23 -6.16
CA HIS A 166 -9.18 2.72 -7.50
C HIS A 166 -9.78 1.79 -8.57
N VAL A 167 -11.12 1.79 -8.65
CA VAL A 167 -11.86 0.89 -9.55
C VAL A 167 -11.55 1.17 -11.02
N GLY A 168 -11.47 0.09 -11.80
CA GLY A 168 -11.38 0.16 -13.25
C GLY A 168 -12.74 0.48 -13.86
N ASP A 169 -13.15 1.75 -13.80
CA ASP A 169 -14.45 2.25 -14.26
C ASP A 169 -14.36 3.05 -15.56
N TRP A 170 -13.20 3.06 -16.22
CA TRP A 170 -13.01 3.74 -17.50
C TRP A 170 -12.26 2.82 -18.47
N GLY A 171 -12.60 2.86 -19.76
CA GLY A 171 -11.91 2.05 -20.77
C GLY A 171 -12.77 1.66 -21.98
N THR A 172 -12.13 1.08 -22.98
CA THR A 172 -12.77 0.74 -24.27
C THR A 172 -13.82 -0.35 -24.15
N GLN A 173 -13.74 -1.20 -23.12
CA GLN A 173 -14.74 -2.23 -22.82
C GLN A 173 -16.15 -1.64 -22.59
N PHE A 174 -16.26 -0.39 -22.14
CA PHE A 174 -17.56 0.24 -21.94
C PHE A 174 -18.29 0.50 -23.26
N GLY A 175 -17.60 0.65 -24.39
CA GLY A 175 -18.25 0.84 -25.69
C GLY A 175 -19.18 -0.32 -26.06
N MET A 176 -18.71 -1.56 -25.88
CA MET A 176 -19.56 -2.73 -26.13
C MET A 176 -20.67 -2.88 -25.09
N LEU A 177 -20.40 -2.59 -23.81
CA LEU A 177 -21.40 -2.73 -22.75
C LEU A 177 -22.53 -1.72 -22.90
N ILE A 178 -22.19 -0.46 -23.22
CA ILE A 178 -23.18 0.60 -23.46
C ILE A 178 -23.97 0.31 -24.73
N THR A 179 -23.31 -0.12 -25.82
CA THR A 179 -24.00 -0.50 -27.05
C THR A 179 -24.96 -1.65 -26.82
N HIS A 180 -24.52 -2.66 -26.06
CA HIS A 180 -25.37 -3.78 -25.69
C HIS A 180 -26.58 -3.31 -24.88
N LEU A 181 -26.36 -2.49 -23.84
CA LEU A 181 -27.41 -1.96 -22.97
C LEU A 181 -28.47 -1.19 -23.76
N LYS A 182 -28.03 -0.30 -24.66
CA LYS A 182 -28.90 0.49 -25.54
C LYS A 182 -29.79 -0.36 -26.43
N GLN A 183 -29.37 -1.59 -26.77
CA GLN A 183 -30.10 -2.47 -27.68
C GLN A 183 -31.01 -3.46 -26.95
N VAL A 184 -30.56 -4.01 -25.82
CA VAL A 184 -31.30 -5.07 -25.10
C VAL A 184 -32.23 -4.53 -24.03
N ALA A 185 -31.95 -3.34 -23.50
CA ALA A 185 -32.72 -2.72 -22.45
C ALA A 185 -32.79 -1.18 -22.60
N PRO A 186 -33.27 -0.66 -23.76
CA PRO A 186 -33.32 0.79 -24.03
C PRO A 186 -34.18 1.56 -23.02
N GLU A 187 -35.21 0.95 -22.46
CA GLU A 187 -36.10 1.53 -21.45
C GLU A 187 -35.38 1.94 -20.16
N THR A 188 -34.25 1.31 -19.84
CA THR A 188 -33.42 1.63 -18.67
C THR A 188 -32.81 3.03 -18.74
N LEU A 189 -32.69 3.58 -19.95
CA LEU A 189 -32.19 4.93 -20.17
C LEU A 189 -33.25 6.00 -19.92
N ASN A 190 -34.52 5.63 -19.86
CA ASN A 190 -35.66 6.54 -19.66
C ASN A 190 -36.20 6.51 -18.23
N THR A 191 -35.80 5.52 -17.43
CA THR A 191 -36.15 5.43 -16.02
C THR A 191 -35.15 6.26 -15.18
N ALA A 192 -35.64 6.84 -14.08
CA ALA A 192 -34.84 7.63 -13.15
C ALA A 192 -34.15 6.75 -12.10
N ASP A 193 -34.63 5.52 -11.90
CA ASP A 193 -34.19 4.61 -10.85
C ASP A 193 -33.13 3.63 -11.35
N ALA A 194 -32.30 3.17 -10.41
CA ALA A 194 -31.26 2.19 -10.62
C ALA A 194 -31.86 0.83 -11.03
N VAL A 195 -32.01 0.62 -12.34
CA VAL A 195 -32.46 -0.67 -12.89
C VAL A 195 -31.52 -1.77 -12.40
N ASP A 196 -32.11 -2.86 -11.90
CA ASP A 196 -31.36 -4.09 -11.66
C ASP A 196 -31.05 -4.72 -13.01
N LEU A 197 -29.82 -4.53 -13.48
CA LEU A 197 -29.33 -5.14 -14.72
C LEU A 197 -29.05 -6.64 -14.56
N GLY A 198 -29.36 -7.21 -13.38
CA GLY A 198 -29.14 -8.60 -13.05
C GLY A 198 -27.66 -8.94 -12.97
N ASP A 199 -27.30 -10.08 -13.53
CA ASP A 199 -25.92 -10.58 -13.56
C ASP A 199 -25.09 -9.84 -14.63
N LEU A 200 -24.33 -8.83 -14.19
CA LEU A 200 -23.39 -8.10 -15.03
C LEU A 200 -22.33 -8.97 -15.69
N VAL A 201 -22.01 -10.13 -15.12
CA VAL A 201 -21.03 -11.05 -15.70
C VAL A 201 -21.62 -11.72 -16.93
N ALA A 202 -22.87 -12.19 -16.82
CA ALA A 202 -23.61 -12.72 -17.96
C ALA A 202 -23.75 -11.65 -19.04
N PHE A 203 -24.15 -10.43 -18.65
CA PHE A 203 -24.25 -9.27 -19.55
C PHE A 203 -22.93 -8.97 -20.28
N TYR A 204 -21.80 -8.98 -19.57
CA TYR A 204 -20.48 -8.80 -20.17
C TYR A 204 -20.15 -9.91 -21.17
N ARG A 205 -20.41 -11.17 -20.82
CA ARG A 205 -20.13 -12.33 -21.70
C ARG A 205 -20.96 -12.26 -22.99
N GLU A 206 -22.22 -11.84 -22.90
CA GLU A 206 -23.10 -11.66 -24.06
C GLU A 206 -22.62 -10.50 -24.95
N ALA A 207 -22.34 -9.33 -24.36
CA ALA A 207 -21.79 -8.20 -25.10
C ALA A 207 -20.46 -8.55 -25.79
N LYS A 208 -19.59 -9.29 -25.10
CA LYS A 208 -18.30 -9.72 -25.63
C LYS A 208 -18.47 -10.69 -26.81
N LYS A 209 -19.36 -11.68 -26.68
CA LYS A 209 -19.67 -12.60 -27.78
C LYS A 209 -20.15 -11.84 -29.02
N ARG A 210 -21.07 -10.88 -28.84
CA ARG A 210 -21.54 -10.03 -29.94
C ARG A 210 -20.43 -9.18 -30.55
N PHE A 211 -19.53 -8.65 -29.75
CA PHE A 211 -18.37 -7.89 -30.24
C PHE A 211 -17.41 -8.72 -31.10
N ASP A 212 -17.30 -10.02 -30.82
CA ASP A 212 -16.43 -10.94 -31.56
C ASP A 212 -17.12 -11.48 -32.83
N ASP A 213 -18.45 -11.66 -32.80
CA ASP A 213 -19.21 -12.32 -33.88
C ASP A 213 -19.89 -11.32 -34.86
N ASP A 214 -20.09 -10.05 -34.49
CA ASP A 214 -20.87 -9.05 -35.27
C ASP A 214 -20.06 -7.77 -35.56
N GLU A 215 -19.66 -7.58 -36.83
CA GLU A 215 -18.89 -6.43 -37.29
C GLU A 215 -19.64 -5.09 -37.16
N ALA A 216 -20.97 -5.09 -37.32
CA ALA A 216 -21.79 -3.89 -37.18
C ALA A 216 -21.86 -3.48 -35.70
N PHE A 217 -22.01 -4.45 -34.80
CA PHE A 217 -21.94 -4.23 -33.37
C PHE A 217 -20.55 -3.74 -32.92
N GLN A 218 -19.48 -4.32 -33.48
CA GLN A 218 -18.11 -3.89 -33.20
C GLN A 218 -17.88 -2.43 -33.61
N THR A 219 -18.34 -2.04 -34.80
CA THR A 219 -18.23 -0.66 -35.30
C THR A 219 -18.98 0.31 -34.39
N THR A 220 -20.24 0.00 -34.09
CA THR A 220 -21.07 0.81 -33.18
C THR A 220 -20.42 0.93 -31.80
N SER A 221 -19.84 -0.16 -31.28
CA SER A 221 -19.16 -0.17 -29.98
C SER A 221 -17.93 0.74 -29.95
N ARG A 222 -17.16 0.82 -31.04
CA ARG A 222 -16.02 1.74 -31.15
C ARG A 222 -16.47 3.20 -31.18
N GLU A 223 -17.52 3.50 -31.95
CA GLU A 223 -18.13 4.84 -31.96
C GLU A 223 -18.67 5.23 -30.57
N GLU A 224 -19.23 4.26 -29.84
CA GLU A 224 -19.77 4.48 -28.50
C GLU A 224 -18.68 4.83 -27.48
N VAL A 225 -17.46 4.29 -27.62
CA VAL A 225 -16.31 4.74 -26.81
C VAL A 225 -16.03 6.23 -27.04
N VAL A 226 -16.04 6.67 -28.31
CA VAL A 226 -15.79 8.07 -28.67
C VAL A 226 -16.89 8.97 -28.09
N LYS A 227 -18.15 8.57 -28.16
CA LYS A 227 -19.27 9.30 -27.56
C LYS A 227 -19.12 9.42 -26.04
N LEU A 228 -18.79 8.32 -25.36
CA LEU A 228 -18.56 8.31 -23.91
C LEU A 228 -17.42 9.26 -23.52
N GLN A 229 -16.28 9.19 -24.21
CA GLN A 229 -15.12 10.06 -23.97
C GLN A 229 -15.39 11.53 -24.31
N GLY A 230 -16.24 11.78 -25.31
CA GLY A 230 -16.72 13.10 -25.68
C GLY A 230 -17.79 13.69 -24.73
N GLY A 231 -18.22 12.93 -23.72
CA GLY A 231 -19.20 13.37 -22.73
C GLY A 231 -20.64 13.35 -23.21
N ASP A 232 -20.99 12.48 -24.17
CA ASP A 232 -22.38 12.32 -24.60
C ASP A 232 -23.29 11.96 -23.40
N PRO A 233 -24.36 12.73 -23.14
CA PRO A 233 -25.20 12.52 -21.95
C PRO A 233 -25.85 11.15 -21.88
N VAL A 234 -26.21 10.55 -23.02
CA VAL A 234 -26.87 9.24 -23.06
C VAL A 234 -25.84 8.14 -22.79
N SER A 235 -24.66 8.23 -23.38
CA SER A 235 -23.53 7.32 -23.10
C SER A 235 -23.08 7.39 -21.64
N LEU A 236 -22.98 8.60 -21.07
CA LEU A 236 -22.64 8.79 -19.65
C LEU A 236 -23.72 8.22 -18.73
N LYS A 237 -25.01 8.38 -19.06
CA LYS A 237 -26.10 7.77 -18.30
C LYS A 237 -26.01 6.25 -18.31
N ALA A 238 -25.79 5.66 -19.49
CA ALA A 238 -25.62 4.21 -19.63
C ALA A 238 -24.40 3.69 -18.85
N TRP A 239 -23.27 4.39 -18.92
CA TRP A 239 -22.07 4.10 -18.14
C TRP A 239 -22.35 4.12 -16.62
N GLY A 240 -23.02 5.17 -16.14
CA GLY A 240 -23.38 5.30 -14.72
C GLY A 240 -24.20 4.11 -14.21
N LEU A 241 -25.20 3.66 -14.97
CA LEU A 241 -26.01 2.49 -14.61
C LEU A 241 -25.18 1.21 -14.48
N LEU A 242 -24.23 0.98 -15.41
CA LEU A 242 -23.33 -0.17 -15.39
C LEU A 242 -22.38 -0.13 -14.16
N CYS A 243 -21.85 1.06 -13.86
CA CYS A 243 -21.02 1.29 -12.68
C CYS A 243 -21.81 1.04 -11.40
N ASP A 244 -23.03 1.60 -11.28
CA ASP A 244 -23.86 1.49 -10.09
C ASP A 244 -24.31 0.05 -9.81
N GLN A 245 -24.61 -0.74 -10.86
CA GLN A 245 -24.86 -2.17 -10.69
C GLN A 245 -23.61 -2.89 -10.17
N SER A 246 -22.42 -2.61 -10.70
CA SER A 246 -21.18 -3.23 -10.22
C SER A 246 -20.88 -2.85 -8.76
N ARG A 247 -21.09 -1.57 -8.40
CA ARG A 247 -20.94 -1.07 -7.03
C ARG A 247 -21.84 -1.81 -6.06
N ARG A 248 -23.11 -2.04 -6.41
CA ARG A 248 -24.05 -2.82 -5.60
C ARG A 248 -23.56 -4.23 -5.34
N GLU A 249 -23.01 -4.91 -6.35
CA GLU A 249 -22.45 -6.26 -6.18
C GLU A 249 -21.17 -6.27 -5.33
N PHE A 250 -20.26 -5.33 -5.55
CA PHE A 250 -19.05 -5.21 -4.74
C PHE A 250 -19.37 -4.88 -3.29
N GLN A 251 -20.37 -4.03 -3.03
CA GLN A 251 -20.77 -3.64 -1.68
C GLN A 251 -21.25 -4.85 -0.87
N LYS A 252 -21.94 -5.83 -1.47
CA LYS A 252 -22.31 -7.08 -0.77
C LYS A 252 -21.08 -7.82 -0.24
N ILE A 253 -19.97 -7.80 -0.98
CA ILE A 253 -18.71 -8.43 -0.55
C ILE A 253 -18.06 -7.59 0.55
N TYR A 254 -18.01 -6.26 0.38
CA TYR A 254 -17.43 -5.36 1.37
C TYR A 254 -18.18 -5.42 2.71
N ASP A 255 -19.51 -5.41 2.70
CA ASP A 255 -20.33 -5.52 3.91
C ASP A 255 -20.09 -6.84 4.64
N ARG A 256 -20.01 -7.95 3.90
CA ARG A 256 -19.73 -9.29 4.46
C ARG A 256 -18.35 -9.38 5.09
N LEU A 257 -17.39 -8.59 4.62
CA LEU A 257 -16.01 -8.58 5.10
C LEU A 257 -15.74 -7.42 6.08
N ASP A 258 -16.74 -6.61 6.43
CA ASP A 258 -16.61 -5.36 7.19
C ASP A 258 -15.54 -4.42 6.59
N ILE A 259 -15.53 -4.26 5.27
CA ILE A 259 -14.59 -3.40 4.56
C ILE A 259 -15.21 -2.02 4.38
N ARG A 260 -14.45 -0.98 4.74
CA ARG A 260 -14.82 0.43 4.54
C ARG A 260 -13.81 1.09 3.64
N LEU A 261 -14.28 1.70 2.56
CA LEU A 261 -13.44 2.36 1.56
C LEU A 261 -14.20 3.49 0.85
N SER A 262 -13.46 4.40 0.24
CA SER A 262 -13.96 5.46 -0.62
C SER A 262 -13.59 5.15 -2.06
N GLU A 263 -14.58 5.06 -2.95
CA GLU A 263 -14.33 4.88 -4.37
C GLU A 263 -13.75 6.13 -5.01
N ARG A 264 -12.70 5.95 -5.80
CA ARG A 264 -12.18 6.96 -6.73
C ARG A 264 -11.54 6.24 -7.92
N GLY A 265 -12.39 5.86 -8.87
CA GLY A 265 -12.01 5.13 -10.08
C GLY A 265 -11.13 5.93 -11.03
N GLU A 266 -10.71 5.26 -12.10
CA GLU A 266 -9.94 5.84 -13.20
C GLU A 266 -10.63 7.06 -13.82
N SER A 267 -11.96 7.00 -13.96
CA SER A 267 -12.77 8.06 -14.58
C SER A 267 -12.63 9.42 -13.89
N PHE A 268 -12.41 9.44 -12.57
CA PHE A 268 -12.19 10.65 -11.79
C PHE A 268 -10.99 11.44 -12.28
N TYR A 269 -9.96 10.76 -12.80
CA TYR A 269 -8.70 11.38 -13.15
C TYR A 269 -8.66 11.93 -14.60
N ASN A 270 -9.72 11.69 -15.40
CA ASN A 270 -9.81 12.13 -16.80
C ASN A 270 -9.50 13.63 -17.01
N PRO A 271 -10.01 14.57 -16.18
CA PRO A 271 -9.70 15.99 -16.34
C PRO A 271 -8.23 16.34 -16.12
N TYR A 272 -7.46 15.47 -15.45
CA TYR A 272 -6.07 15.72 -15.07
C TYR A 272 -5.05 15.10 -16.04
N LEU A 273 -5.46 14.19 -16.94
CA LEU A 273 -4.56 13.44 -17.82
C LEU A 273 -3.74 14.36 -18.73
N ALA A 274 -4.36 15.40 -19.30
CA ALA A 274 -3.65 16.35 -20.16
C ALA A 274 -2.52 17.10 -19.41
N SER A 275 -2.74 17.45 -18.14
CA SER A 275 -1.74 18.14 -17.32
C SER A 275 -0.53 17.28 -16.98
N VAL A 276 -0.69 15.95 -16.99
CA VAL A 276 0.42 15.00 -16.83
C VAL A 276 1.34 15.07 -18.04
N LEU A 277 0.78 15.01 -19.25
CA LEU A 277 1.57 15.13 -20.49
C LEU A 277 2.28 16.47 -20.58
N SER A 278 1.59 17.58 -20.26
CA SER A 278 2.22 18.90 -20.22
C SER A 278 3.39 18.94 -19.24
N GLY A 279 3.23 18.40 -18.03
CA GLY A 279 4.30 18.35 -17.03
C GLY A 279 5.48 17.47 -17.46
N LEU A 280 5.24 16.32 -18.07
CA LEU A 280 6.29 15.45 -18.61
C LEU A 280 7.07 16.13 -19.74
N LYS A 281 6.36 16.88 -20.60
CA LYS A 281 6.98 17.64 -21.68
C LYS A 281 7.82 18.81 -21.16
N GLU A 282 7.32 19.55 -20.17
CA GLU A 282 8.06 20.65 -19.52
C GLU A 282 9.32 20.17 -18.80
N ALA A 283 9.29 18.94 -18.27
CA ALA A 283 10.44 18.29 -17.65
C ALA A 283 11.42 17.64 -18.64
N ASP A 284 11.18 17.75 -19.95
CA ASP A 284 11.97 17.11 -21.02
C ASP A 284 12.07 15.58 -20.88
N LEU A 285 11.00 14.95 -20.35
CA LEU A 285 10.91 13.50 -20.15
C LEU A 285 10.09 12.79 -21.23
N LEU A 286 9.33 13.54 -22.02
CA LEU A 286 8.39 13.00 -23.00
C LEU A 286 9.06 12.84 -24.37
N VAL A 287 9.13 11.61 -24.87
CA VAL A 287 9.75 11.26 -26.15
C VAL A 287 8.71 10.62 -27.07
N THR A 288 8.74 10.95 -28.36
CA THR A 288 7.94 10.25 -29.37
C THR A 288 8.70 9.03 -29.89
N ASP A 289 8.12 7.84 -29.74
CA ASP A 289 8.67 6.57 -30.21
C ASP A 289 7.56 5.77 -30.93
N ASP A 290 7.78 5.38 -32.18
CA ASP A 290 6.80 4.72 -33.06
C ASP A 290 5.41 5.39 -33.09
N GLY A 291 5.40 6.73 -33.05
CA GLY A 291 4.18 7.55 -33.07
C GLY A 291 3.43 7.61 -31.73
N ALA A 292 3.87 6.91 -30.69
CA ALA A 292 3.37 7.04 -29.33
C ALA A 292 4.20 8.05 -28.51
N GLU A 293 3.61 8.66 -27.48
CA GLU A 293 4.34 9.47 -26.50
C GLU A 293 4.73 8.59 -25.31
N CYS A 294 6.03 8.53 -24.99
CA CYS A 294 6.65 7.60 -24.07
C CYS A 294 7.58 8.32 -23.08
N VAL A 295 7.81 7.70 -21.93
CA VAL A 295 8.83 8.08 -20.94
C VAL A 295 9.78 6.90 -20.76
N PHE A 296 11.09 7.16 -20.72
CA PHE A 296 12.12 6.14 -20.49
C PHE A 296 12.72 6.33 -19.09
N LEU A 297 12.69 5.26 -18.29
CA LEU A 297 13.23 5.28 -16.93
C LEU A 297 14.66 4.76 -16.94
N GLU A 298 15.57 5.51 -16.30
CA GLU A 298 16.97 5.11 -16.17
C GLU A 298 17.09 3.76 -15.45
N GLY A 299 17.90 2.86 -16.01
CA GLY A 299 18.12 1.52 -15.45
C GLY A 299 16.98 0.51 -15.68
N VAL A 300 15.87 0.91 -16.32
CA VAL A 300 14.76 0.01 -16.64
C VAL A 300 14.86 -0.43 -18.10
N ASN A 301 15.34 -1.66 -18.31
CA ASN A 301 15.50 -2.25 -19.64
C ASN A 301 14.52 -3.42 -19.86
N GLY A 302 14.10 -3.58 -21.10
CA GLY A 302 13.36 -4.74 -21.58
C GLY A 302 14.22 -6.00 -21.61
N LYS A 303 13.58 -7.14 -21.92
CA LYS A 303 14.27 -8.44 -22.05
C LYS A 303 15.34 -8.46 -23.15
N ASP A 304 15.23 -7.55 -24.11
CA ASP A 304 16.15 -7.34 -25.22
C ASP A 304 17.30 -6.37 -24.87
N GLY A 305 17.39 -5.91 -23.63
CA GLY A 305 18.43 -5.00 -23.15
C GLY A 305 18.25 -3.54 -23.57
N LYS A 306 17.15 -3.20 -24.27
CA LYS A 306 16.84 -1.82 -24.65
C LYS A 306 16.05 -1.11 -23.55
N PRO A 307 16.12 0.24 -23.46
CA PRO A 307 15.29 1.00 -22.54
C PRO A 307 13.80 0.66 -22.74
N LEU A 308 13.11 0.33 -21.65
CA LEU A 308 11.70 -0.04 -21.70
C LEU A 308 10.83 1.23 -21.76
N PRO A 309 10.03 1.45 -22.82
CA PRO A 309 9.17 2.62 -22.90
C PRO A 309 7.96 2.46 -21.97
N VAL A 310 7.74 3.47 -21.12
CA VAL A 310 6.44 3.69 -20.48
C VAL A 310 5.63 4.57 -21.41
N ILE A 311 4.79 3.95 -22.23
CA ILE A 311 3.84 4.67 -23.07
C ILE A 311 2.91 5.47 -22.13
N VAL A 312 2.68 6.75 -22.42
CA VAL A 312 1.71 7.61 -21.71
C VAL A 312 0.60 8.10 -22.65
N ARG A 313 0.86 8.10 -23.95
CA ARG A 313 -0.18 8.30 -24.96
C ARG A 313 0.07 7.43 -26.17
N LYS A 314 -0.96 6.72 -26.62
CA LYS A 314 -0.91 5.90 -27.83
C LYS A 314 -0.85 6.78 -29.08
N SER A 315 -0.48 6.17 -30.20
CA SER A 315 -0.43 6.83 -31.52
C SER A 315 -1.79 7.32 -32.03
N ASP A 316 -2.88 6.71 -31.58
CA ASP A 316 -4.26 7.16 -31.83
C ASP A 316 -4.68 8.35 -30.95
N GLY A 317 -3.76 8.87 -30.12
CA GLY A 317 -3.99 9.98 -29.21
C GLY A 317 -4.67 9.58 -27.90
N GLY A 318 -5.05 8.32 -27.71
CA GLY A 318 -5.70 7.83 -26.50
C GLY A 318 -4.73 7.67 -25.32
N PHE A 319 -5.22 8.00 -24.13
CA PHE A 319 -4.51 7.76 -22.87
C PHE A 319 -4.52 6.28 -22.48
N ASN A 320 -3.62 5.90 -21.58
CA ASN A 320 -3.51 4.54 -21.04
C ASN A 320 -3.44 4.56 -19.50
N TYR A 321 -3.33 3.36 -18.90
CA TYR A 321 -3.24 3.18 -17.45
C TYR A 321 -2.08 3.96 -16.82
N ALA A 322 -0.91 4.02 -17.47
CA ALA A 322 0.23 4.75 -16.94
C ALA A 322 -0.07 6.25 -16.73
N THR A 323 -0.80 6.87 -17.65
CA THR A 323 -1.18 8.28 -17.51
C THR A 323 -2.23 8.49 -16.42
N THR A 324 -3.16 7.56 -16.27
CA THR A 324 -4.12 7.57 -15.15
C THR A 324 -3.40 7.41 -13.81
N ASP A 325 -2.45 6.48 -13.70
CA ASP A 325 -1.65 6.25 -12.49
C ASP A 325 -0.80 7.48 -12.14
N LEU A 326 -0.18 8.11 -13.13
CA LEU A 326 0.58 9.35 -12.97
C LEU A 326 -0.32 10.52 -12.55
N ALA A 327 -1.53 10.62 -13.10
CA ALA A 327 -2.51 11.61 -12.66
C ALA A 327 -2.96 11.33 -11.23
N ALA A 328 -3.18 10.06 -10.88
CA ALA A 328 -3.62 9.65 -9.56
C ALA A 328 -2.56 9.91 -8.48
N ILE A 329 -1.30 9.54 -8.72
CA ILE A 329 -0.22 9.82 -7.78
C ILE A 329 -0.02 11.32 -7.62
N ARG A 330 -0.01 12.10 -8.72
CA ARG A 330 0.09 13.56 -8.66
C ARG A 330 -1.07 14.15 -7.87
N TYR A 331 -2.30 13.70 -8.09
CA TYR A 331 -3.48 14.18 -7.36
C TYR A 331 -3.40 13.86 -5.86
N ARG A 332 -2.90 12.67 -5.49
CA ARG A 332 -2.83 12.21 -4.09
C ARG A 332 -1.76 12.95 -3.28
N PHE A 333 -0.69 13.40 -3.93
CA PHE A 333 0.43 14.10 -3.29
C PHE A 333 0.47 15.61 -3.52
N ALA A 334 -0.28 16.12 -4.50
CA ALA A 334 -0.43 17.56 -4.69
C ALA A 334 -1.20 18.18 -3.52
N GLN A 335 -0.91 19.46 -3.25
CA GLN A 335 -1.84 20.26 -2.46
C GLN A 335 -3.20 20.23 -3.16
N LYS A 336 -4.28 20.06 -2.37
CA LYS A 336 -5.63 20.09 -2.92
C LYS A 336 -5.78 21.31 -3.84
N PRO A 337 -6.36 21.16 -5.04
CA PRO A 337 -7.00 22.29 -5.68
C PRO A 337 -8.09 22.74 -4.71
N ASP A 338 -7.94 23.94 -4.13
CA ASP A 338 -8.91 24.62 -3.27
C ASP A 338 -9.02 24.19 -1.79
N GLY A 339 -7.90 24.13 -1.05
CA GLY A 339 -7.91 24.18 0.43
C GLY A 339 -7.98 22.84 1.16
#